data_AF-A0A0L0G9V4-F1
#
_entry.id   AF-A0A0L0G9V4-F1
#
_cell.length_a   1.000
_cell.length_b   1.000
_cell.length_c   1.000
_cell.angle_alpha   90.00
_cell.angle_beta   90.00
_cell.angle_gamma   90.00
#
_symmetry.space_group_name_H-M   'P 1'
#
loop_
_entity.id
_entity.type
_entity.pdbx_description
1 polymer ?
#
loop_
_entity_poly.entity_id
_entity_poly.type
_entity_poly.pdbx_seq_one_letter_code
_entity_poly.pdbx_strand_id
1 'polypeptide(L)'
;MGRPGHAGADNYTERKYFSQEKYMKSLSLIAIVAAALCVMDCHTGATSINHIRRQDDDCAFIVSIDGGNLFVTGAMTGETGGGEATADKMCIYYFKPDTAGEESSYTGSTWPYVIVPKREDSDSACNIQFESDLEKSKLKGRVSINEDSDALLINGRHVYFFTKDEDNDLCTGNSGTWASIDEDGDTTEGAYEVEPLKNAKNIVVGDNGDQNDNDNDDGDGSKNESDGENNDKDNDKENNSINDGDKDSDQNDDDEDDE
;
A
#
# COMPACT_ATOMS: atom_id res chain seq x y z
N MET A 1 -7.10 72.73 16.05
CA MET A 1 -8.42 72.61 15.38
C MET A 1 -8.53 71.16 14.93
N GLY A 2 -9.23 70.23 15.57
CA GLY A 2 -10.46 70.34 16.33
C GLY A 2 -11.62 69.78 15.50
N ARG A 3 -11.80 68.45 15.50
CA ARG A 3 -13.09 67.76 15.78
C ARG A 3 -12.99 66.24 15.57
N PRO A 4 -13.89 65.46 16.21
CA PRO A 4 -13.63 64.10 16.68
C PRO A 4 -14.57 63.02 16.08
N GLY A 5 -14.24 61.76 16.35
CA GLY A 5 -15.19 60.73 16.81
C GLY A 5 -16.05 60.02 15.78
N HIS A 6 -15.77 58.74 15.56
CA HIS A 6 -16.83 57.74 15.45
C HIS A 6 -16.37 56.39 15.97
N ALA A 7 -16.97 56.00 17.09
CA ALA A 7 -17.01 54.64 17.61
C ALA A 7 -18.29 53.97 17.08
N GLY A 8 -18.18 52.73 16.65
CA GLY A 8 -19.30 51.84 16.29
C GLY A 8 -18.76 50.42 16.32
N ALA A 9 -18.99 49.70 17.41
CA ALA A 9 -20.11 48.77 17.59
C ALA A 9 -19.74 47.35 17.12
N ASP A 10 -19.04 46.65 18.01
CA ASP A 10 -19.38 45.34 18.58
C ASP A 10 -20.32 44.46 17.72
N ASN A 11 -19.77 43.43 17.10
CA ASN A 11 -20.52 42.22 16.72
C ASN A 11 -19.88 41.03 17.43
N TYR A 12 -20.40 40.74 18.63
CA TYR A 12 -20.17 39.49 19.35
C TYR A 12 -21.02 38.40 18.68
N THR A 13 -20.38 37.53 17.91
CA THR A 13 -21.02 36.31 17.39
C THR A 13 -21.02 35.25 18.50
N GLU A 14 -22.15 35.05 19.16
CA GLU A 14 -22.40 33.93 20.06
C GLU A 14 -22.20 32.60 19.32
N ARG A 15 -21.08 31.91 19.57
CA ARG A 15 -21.01 30.47 19.27
C ARG A 15 -21.71 29.73 20.40
N LYS A 16 -22.88 29.18 20.06
CA LYS A 16 -23.63 28.25 20.89
C LYS A 16 -22.77 27.02 21.16
N TYR A 17 -22.44 26.81 22.44
CA TYR A 17 -21.94 25.54 22.95
C TYR A 17 -23.03 24.47 22.76
N PHE A 18 -22.76 23.49 21.91
CA PHE A 18 -23.57 22.27 21.83
C PHE A 18 -23.23 21.38 23.02
N SER A 19 -24.22 21.19 23.89
CA SER A 19 -24.18 20.30 25.05
C SER A 19 -24.08 18.83 24.61
N GLN A 20 -22.97 18.18 24.98
CA GLN A 20 -22.67 16.75 24.78
C GLN A 20 -23.10 15.92 26.01
N GLU A 21 -24.35 16.04 26.48
CA GLU A 21 -24.83 15.29 27.66
C GLU A 21 -26.05 14.40 27.39
N LYS A 22 -26.14 13.75 26.22
CA LYS A 22 -27.33 12.92 25.91
C LYS A 22 -27.13 11.52 25.32
N TYR A 23 -25.92 10.96 25.34
CA TYR A 23 -25.71 9.58 24.86
C TYR A 23 -24.84 8.69 25.77
N MET A 24 -24.89 8.90 27.09
CA MET A 24 -24.18 8.05 28.08
C MET A 24 -25.13 7.39 29.10
N LYS A 25 -26.30 6.87 28.68
CA LYS A 25 -27.21 6.11 29.58
C LYS A 25 -27.97 4.94 28.95
N SER A 26 -27.44 4.28 27.90
CA SER A 26 -28.17 3.17 27.24
C SER A 26 -27.36 1.89 26.96
N LEU A 27 -26.25 1.63 27.66
CA LEU A 27 -25.51 0.36 27.50
C LEU A 27 -25.10 -0.29 28.84
N SER A 28 -25.89 -0.08 29.89
CA SER A 28 -25.72 -0.78 31.19
C SER A 28 -26.75 -1.92 31.39
N LEU A 29 -27.36 -2.43 30.32
CA LEU A 29 -28.45 -3.42 30.44
C LEU A 29 -28.32 -4.65 29.53
N ILE A 30 -27.12 -4.97 29.03
CA ILE A 30 -26.82 -6.27 28.40
C ILE A 30 -25.51 -6.82 28.99
N ALA A 31 -25.45 -6.86 30.33
CA ALA A 31 -24.41 -7.58 31.07
C ALA A 31 -25.00 -8.66 32.01
N ILE A 32 -26.30 -8.96 31.87
CA ILE A 32 -27.02 -9.89 32.75
C ILE A 32 -27.98 -10.76 31.92
N VAL A 33 -27.45 -11.52 30.95
CA VAL A 33 -28.16 -12.67 30.34
C VAL A 33 -27.25 -13.88 30.05
N ALA A 34 -25.91 -13.77 30.09
CA ALA A 34 -25.02 -14.89 29.76
C ALA A 34 -24.31 -15.52 30.98
N ALA A 35 -25.02 -15.72 32.09
CA ALA A 35 -24.48 -16.43 33.27
C ALA A 35 -25.41 -17.54 33.80
N ALA A 36 -26.30 -18.06 32.95
CA ALA A 36 -27.10 -19.24 33.25
C ALA A 36 -27.32 -20.01 31.94
N LEU A 37 -27.02 -21.32 31.94
CA LEU A 37 -26.81 -22.24 30.79
C LEU A 37 -25.34 -22.19 30.32
N CYS A 38 -24.44 -23.14 30.61
CA CYS A 38 -24.58 -24.55 30.90
C CYS A 38 -23.44 -25.03 31.81
N VAL A 39 -23.78 -25.80 32.84
CA VAL A 39 -22.88 -26.76 33.47
C VAL A 39 -23.52 -28.13 33.27
N MET A 40 -22.74 -29.05 32.69
CA MET A 40 -22.99 -30.47 32.39
C MET A 40 -23.69 -30.77 31.05
N ASP A 41 -22.90 -30.96 29.99
CA ASP A 41 -22.69 -32.32 29.51
C ASP A 41 -21.33 -32.48 28.80
N CYS A 42 -20.78 -33.68 28.94
CA CYS A 42 -19.44 -34.09 28.56
C CYS A 42 -19.40 -34.52 27.08
N HIS A 43 -18.22 -34.41 26.46
CA HIS A 43 -17.84 -35.07 25.20
C HIS A 43 -18.53 -34.58 23.91
N THR A 44 -17.94 -33.55 23.29
CA THR A 44 -17.47 -33.55 21.89
C THR A 44 -16.82 -32.19 21.63
N GLY A 45 -15.77 -32.17 20.81
CA GLY A 45 -14.84 -31.05 20.67
C GLY A 45 -15.54 -29.70 20.47
N ALA A 46 -15.43 -28.84 21.48
CA ALA A 46 -15.64 -27.42 21.28
C ALA A 46 -14.48 -26.93 20.42
N THR A 47 -14.71 -26.84 19.12
CA THR A 47 -14.02 -25.87 18.28
C THR A 47 -14.29 -24.51 18.92
N SER A 48 -13.31 -24.03 19.68
CA SER A 48 -13.20 -22.60 19.95
C SER A 48 -13.32 -21.93 18.60
N ILE A 49 -14.45 -21.25 18.34
CA ILE A 49 -14.54 -20.24 17.31
C ILE A 49 -13.63 -19.12 17.82
N ASN A 50 -12.32 -19.33 17.59
CA ASN A 50 -11.37 -18.26 17.49
C ASN A 50 -12.02 -17.31 16.50
N HIS A 51 -12.38 -16.14 17.01
CA HIS A 51 -12.46 -14.96 16.19
C HIS A 51 -11.15 -14.93 15.40
N ILE A 52 -11.22 -15.29 14.12
CA ILE A 52 -10.13 -15.19 13.16
C ILE A 52 -9.89 -13.68 13.04
N ARG A 53 -9.14 -13.10 13.99
CA ARG A 53 -8.39 -11.88 13.71
C ARG A 53 -7.45 -12.28 12.60
N ARG A 54 -7.69 -11.72 11.42
CA ARG A 54 -6.83 -11.89 10.27
C ARG A 54 -5.40 -11.57 10.70
N GLN A 55 -4.48 -12.38 10.23
CA GLN A 55 -3.11 -12.52 10.73
C GLN A 55 -2.18 -11.35 10.33
N ASP A 56 -2.74 -10.17 10.02
CA ASP A 56 -2.06 -9.03 9.40
C ASP A 56 -2.44 -7.67 10.04
N ASP A 57 -3.05 -7.64 11.23
CA ASP A 57 -3.41 -6.38 11.92
C ASP A 57 -2.18 -5.60 12.45
N ASP A 58 -0.99 -6.19 12.41
CA ASP A 58 0.21 -5.63 13.03
C ASP A 58 0.86 -4.52 12.18
N CYS A 59 0.45 -4.33 10.92
CA CYS A 59 0.79 -3.12 10.16
C CYS A 59 -0.17 -2.84 8.99
N ALA A 60 -1.06 -1.86 9.20
CA ALA A 60 -1.99 -1.37 8.20
C ALA A 60 -1.33 -0.30 7.31
N PHE A 61 -0.90 -0.67 6.10
CA PHE A 61 -0.50 0.28 5.05
C PHE A 61 -1.61 0.36 4.01
N ILE A 62 -2.30 1.50 3.96
CA ILE A 62 -3.54 1.67 3.19
C ILE A 62 -3.34 2.72 2.11
N VAL A 63 -3.67 2.37 0.87
CA VAL A 63 -3.79 3.28 -0.27
C VAL A 63 -5.28 3.57 -0.49
N SER A 64 -5.61 4.85 -0.49
CA SER A 64 -6.98 5.39 -0.59
C SER A 64 -7.05 6.46 -1.68
N ILE A 65 -8.27 6.81 -2.08
CA ILE A 65 -8.52 7.88 -3.06
C ILE A 65 -9.47 8.91 -2.45
N ASP A 66 -9.13 10.19 -2.57
CA ASP A 66 -10.02 11.30 -2.19
C ASP A 66 -9.87 12.47 -3.16
N GLY A 67 -10.98 13.07 -3.57
CA GLY A 67 -10.96 14.19 -4.53
C GLY A 67 -10.22 13.90 -5.85
N GLY A 68 -10.12 12.62 -6.25
CA GLY A 68 -9.37 12.19 -7.45
C GLY A 68 -7.85 12.13 -7.27
N ASN A 69 -7.34 12.14 -6.03
CA ASN A 69 -5.91 12.00 -5.73
C ASN A 69 -5.67 10.86 -4.74
N LEU A 70 -4.51 10.20 -4.87
CA LEU A 70 -4.11 9.12 -3.98
C LEU A 70 -3.57 9.63 -2.65
N PHE A 71 -3.94 8.91 -1.61
CA PHE A 71 -3.46 9.10 -0.25
C PHE A 71 -2.94 7.79 0.31
N VAL A 72 -1.91 7.88 1.16
CA VAL A 72 -1.36 6.74 1.91
C VAL A 72 -1.54 6.99 3.40
N THR A 73 -1.92 5.95 4.13
CA THR A 73 -1.94 5.90 5.60
C THR A 73 -1.08 4.74 6.09
N GLY A 74 -0.39 4.93 7.21
CA GLY A 74 0.41 3.88 7.86
C GLY A 74 1.80 3.69 7.28
N ALA A 75 2.37 4.71 6.63
CA ALA A 75 3.77 4.71 6.25
C ALA A 75 4.71 4.70 7.48
N MET A 76 5.96 4.30 7.28
CA MET A 76 6.98 4.37 8.34
C MET A 76 7.27 5.83 8.68
N THR A 77 7.30 6.15 9.98
CA THR A 77 7.62 7.49 10.49
C THR A 77 9.14 7.67 10.65
N GLY A 78 9.64 8.88 10.40
CA GLY A 78 11.02 9.26 10.70
C GLY A 78 11.71 10.04 9.58
N GLU A 79 12.98 10.40 9.80
CA GLU A 79 13.77 11.14 8.81
C GLU A 79 14.08 10.28 7.57
N THR A 80 13.87 10.90 6.42
CA THR A 80 14.27 10.42 5.09
C THR A 80 15.17 11.47 4.45
N GLY A 81 15.79 11.15 3.31
CA GLY A 81 16.59 12.13 2.54
C GLY A 81 15.80 13.38 2.11
N GLY A 82 14.46 13.31 2.12
CA GLY A 82 13.58 14.40 1.72
C GLY A 82 12.84 15.10 2.87
N GLY A 83 12.95 14.64 4.12
CA GLY A 83 12.29 15.22 5.29
C GLY A 83 11.75 14.20 6.28
N GLU A 84 10.92 14.65 7.22
CA GLU A 84 10.27 13.81 8.24
C GLU A 84 8.98 13.16 7.69
N ALA A 85 8.95 11.84 7.58
CA ALA A 85 7.77 11.07 7.18
C ALA A 85 6.81 10.85 8.37
N THR A 86 5.51 10.69 8.07
CA THR A 86 4.45 10.42 9.05
C THR A 86 3.65 9.17 8.67
N ALA A 87 2.98 8.57 9.67
CA ALA A 87 2.01 7.49 9.47
C ALA A 87 0.59 8.01 9.21
N ASP A 88 0.34 9.31 9.39
CA ASP A 88 -0.97 9.92 9.13
C ASP A 88 -1.35 9.82 7.64
N LYS A 89 -2.66 9.91 7.36
CA LYS A 89 -3.18 9.95 5.98
C LYS A 89 -2.63 11.18 5.27
N MET A 90 -1.87 10.99 4.20
CA MET A 90 -1.22 12.07 3.44
C MET A 90 -1.35 11.85 1.94
N CYS A 91 -1.49 12.96 1.20
CA CYS A 91 -1.47 12.93 -0.26
C CYS A 91 -0.08 12.57 -0.77
N ILE A 92 -0.02 11.78 -1.84
CA ILE A 92 1.26 11.37 -2.45
C ILE A 92 1.51 12.04 -3.81
N TYR A 93 2.80 12.29 -4.07
CA TYR A 93 3.28 13.05 -5.20
C TYR A 93 4.43 12.35 -5.92
N TYR A 94 4.53 12.58 -7.23
CA TYR A 94 5.79 12.36 -7.95
C TYR A 94 6.66 13.61 -7.91
N PHE A 95 7.96 13.39 -7.82
CA PHE A 95 8.98 14.35 -8.21
C PHE A 95 9.29 14.15 -9.71
N LYS A 96 8.88 15.10 -10.56
CA LYS A 96 9.01 14.99 -12.03
C LYS A 96 10.43 14.65 -12.54
N PRO A 97 11.52 15.13 -11.90
CA PRO A 97 12.88 14.75 -12.29
C PRO A 97 13.26 13.30 -12.02
N ASP A 98 12.58 12.60 -11.11
CA ASP A 98 12.82 11.17 -10.92
C ASP A 98 12.41 10.39 -12.17
N THR A 99 13.01 9.24 -12.37
CA THR A 99 12.71 8.28 -13.45
C THR A 99 12.39 6.92 -12.83
N ALA A 100 11.71 6.06 -13.59
CA ALA A 100 11.35 4.74 -13.10
C ALA A 100 12.59 3.84 -12.97
N GLY A 101 12.69 3.09 -11.87
CA GLY A 101 13.80 2.18 -11.61
C GLY A 101 15.10 2.85 -11.13
N GLU A 102 15.05 4.14 -10.79
CA GLU A 102 16.13 4.88 -10.12
C GLU A 102 15.77 5.18 -8.66
N GLU A 103 16.81 5.38 -7.85
CA GLU A 103 16.67 5.86 -6.47
C GLU A 103 16.07 7.28 -6.42
N SER A 104 15.48 7.64 -5.28
CA SER A 104 14.97 9.00 -5.07
C SER A 104 16.06 10.03 -5.30
N SER A 105 15.86 10.98 -6.22
CA SER A 105 16.86 12.04 -6.48
C SER A 105 16.65 13.29 -5.63
N TYR A 106 15.45 13.46 -5.05
CA TYR A 106 15.15 14.60 -4.19
C TYR A 106 15.88 14.50 -2.85
N THR A 107 16.57 15.58 -2.47
CA THR A 107 17.10 15.78 -1.12
C THR A 107 16.58 17.09 -0.55
N GLY A 108 16.22 17.09 0.73
CA GLY A 108 15.64 18.25 1.39
C GLY A 108 14.96 17.91 2.69
N SER A 109 14.05 18.79 3.14
CA SER A 109 13.33 18.63 4.41
C SER A 109 11.82 18.72 4.29
N THR A 110 11.30 18.89 3.07
CA THR A 110 9.88 19.19 2.83
C THR A 110 9.11 18.05 2.15
N TRP A 111 9.82 17.13 1.51
CA TRP A 111 9.27 16.07 0.67
C TRP A 111 9.88 14.71 1.02
N PRO A 112 9.52 14.11 2.15
CA PRO A 112 9.97 12.77 2.50
C PRO A 112 9.41 11.75 1.49
N TYR A 113 10.22 10.77 1.09
CA TYR A 113 9.72 9.65 0.32
C TYR A 113 8.97 8.66 1.22
N VAL A 114 8.00 7.96 0.66
CA VAL A 114 7.12 7.05 1.41
C VAL A 114 7.78 5.70 1.58
N ILE A 115 7.96 5.26 2.83
CA ILE A 115 8.51 3.94 3.17
C ILE A 115 7.38 3.05 3.69
N VAL A 116 7.29 1.82 3.16
CA VAL A 116 6.35 0.81 3.67
C VAL A 116 6.96 0.19 4.93
N PRO A 117 6.24 0.16 6.07
CA PRO A 117 6.77 -0.45 7.27
C PRO A 117 7.02 -1.95 7.09
N LYS A 118 7.84 -2.53 7.97
CA LYS A 118 7.99 -3.98 8.09
C LYS A 118 7.05 -4.51 9.15
N ARG A 119 6.66 -5.78 9.00
CA ARG A 119 5.92 -6.49 10.03
C ARG A 119 6.79 -6.66 11.27
N GLU A 120 6.20 -6.64 12.47
CA GLU A 120 6.96 -6.79 13.72
C GLU A 120 7.61 -8.18 13.85
N ASP A 121 7.01 -9.19 13.23
CA ASP A 121 7.40 -10.59 13.31
C ASP A 121 8.29 -11.08 12.15
N SER A 122 8.61 -10.21 11.18
CA SER A 122 9.43 -10.59 10.02
C SER A 122 10.10 -9.40 9.34
N ASP A 123 11.20 -9.65 8.62
CA ASP A 123 11.85 -8.63 7.78
C ASP A 123 11.06 -8.31 6.50
N SER A 124 9.80 -8.75 6.40
CA SER A 124 8.95 -8.51 5.24
C SER A 124 8.18 -7.20 5.39
N ALA A 125 8.12 -6.43 4.31
CA ALA A 125 7.27 -5.25 4.22
C ALA A 125 5.78 -5.62 4.43
N CYS A 126 5.03 -4.65 4.90
CA CYS A 126 3.60 -4.77 5.14
C CYS A 126 2.81 -4.94 3.84
N ASN A 127 1.69 -5.65 3.95
CA ASN A 127 0.78 -5.81 2.82
C ASN A 127 0.15 -4.46 2.48
N ILE A 128 0.20 -4.08 1.21
CA ILE A 128 -0.47 -2.87 0.73
C ILE A 128 -1.95 -3.19 0.53
N GLN A 129 -2.78 -2.51 1.30
CA GLN A 129 -4.24 -2.60 1.21
C GLN A 129 -4.77 -1.46 0.35
N PHE A 130 -5.71 -1.77 -0.54
CA PHE A 130 -6.38 -0.77 -1.38
C PHE A 130 -7.82 -0.61 -0.90
N GLU A 131 -8.29 0.63 -0.83
CA GLU A 131 -9.72 0.87 -0.64
C GLU A 131 -10.55 0.38 -1.83
N SER A 132 -11.83 0.07 -1.57
CA SER A 132 -12.74 -0.54 -2.57
C SER A 132 -12.86 0.26 -3.87
N ASP A 133 -12.68 1.57 -3.80
CA ASP A 133 -12.83 2.47 -4.94
C ASP A 133 -11.67 2.33 -5.94
N LEU A 134 -10.56 1.73 -5.52
CA LEU A 134 -9.38 1.46 -6.35
C LEU A 134 -9.39 0.06 -6.98
N GLU A 135 -10.38 -0.79 -6.66
CA GLU A 135 -10.45 -2.19 -7.14
C GLU A 135 -10.47 -2.33 -8.67
N LYS A 136 -11.05 -1.35 -9.37
CA LYS A 136 -11.16 -1.35 -10.84
C LYS A 136 -10.07 -0.53 -11.53
N SER A 137 -9.20 0.12 -10.77
CA SER A 137 -8.13 0.96 -11.30
C SER A 137 -6.98 0.12 -11.84
N LYS A 138 -6.11 0.76 -12.64
CA LYS A 138 -4.84 0.13 -13.07
C LYS A 138 -3.78 0.13 -11.97
N LEU A 139 -4.03 0.84 -10.86
CA LEU A 139 -3.04 1.11 -9.82
C LEU A 139 -2.43 -0.16 -9.23
N LYS A 140 -3.23 -1.21 -8.99
CA LYS A 140 -2.75 -2.47 -8.39
C LYS A 140 -1.60 -3.10 -9.18
N GLY A 141 -1.63 -3.00 -10.51
CA GLY A 141 -0.56 -3.52 -11.39
C GLY A 141 0.65 -2.59 -11.51
N ARG A 142 0.62 -1.43 -10.86
CA ARG A 142 1.63 -0.36 -10.95
C ARG A 142 2.32 -0.08 -9.62
N VAL A 143 1.77 -0.58 -8.51
CA VAL A 143 2.33 -0.44 -7.17
C VAL A 143 3.33 -1.56 -6.90
N SER A 144 4.49 -1.20 -6.36
CA SER A 144 5.53 -2.13 -5.92
C SER A 144 6.33 -1.52 -4.76
N ILE A 145 7.23 -2.30 -4.17
CA ILE A 145 8.16 -1.83 -3.13
C ILE A 145 9.59 -1.99 -3.66
N ASN A 146 10.41 -0.97 -3.47
CA ASN A 146 11.84 -1.04 -3.75
C ASN A 146 12.50 -2.03 -2.78
N GLU A 147 13.25 -3.00 -3.30
CA GLU A 147 13.85 -4.08 -2.51
C GLU A 147 14.96 -3.62 -1.55
N ASP A 148 15.64 -2.52 -1.86
CA ASP A 148 16.78 -2.01 -1.10
C ASP A 148 16.37 -0.98 -0.04
N SER A 149 15.36 -0.15 -0.33
CA SER A 149 14.96 0.98 0.51
C SER A 149 13.59 0.82 1.21
N ASP A 150 12.85 -0.24 0.89
CA ASP A 150 11.46 -0.44 1.30
C ASP A 150 10.51 0.71 0.87
N ALA A 151 10.95 1.57 -0.05
CA ALA A 151 10.17 2.69 -0.54
C ALA A 151 8.98 2.23 -1.39
N LEU A 152 7.84 2.90 -1.23
CA LEU A 152 6.68 2.72 -2.09
C LEU A 152 7.00 3.26 -3.49
N LEU A 153 6.79 2.40 -4.49
CA LEU A 153 6.90 2.76 -5.89
C LEU A 153 5.54 2.68 -6.58
N ILE A 154 5.21 3.72 -7.36
CA ILE A 154 4.06 3.70 -8.28
C ILE A 154 4.60 3.96 -9.69
N ASN A 155 4.22 3.10 -10.65
CA ASN A 155 4.84 3.08 -11.99
C ASN A 155 6.38 3.04 -11.92
N GLY A 156 6.90 2.38 -10.89
CA GLY A 156 8.32 2.23 -10.66
C GLY A 156 9.08 3.46 -10.19
N ARG A 157 8.37 4.51 -9.78
CA ARG A 157 8.94 5.77 -9.29
C ARG A 157 8.65 5.93 -7.81
N HIS A 158 9.60 6.50 -7.07
CA HIS A 158 9.41 6.91 -5.68
C HIS A 158 8.25 7.91 -5.59
N VAL A 159 7.47 7.78 -4.52
CA VAL A 159 6.41 8.75 -4.19
C VAL A 159 6.73 9.44 -2.88
N TYR A 160 6.23 10.66 -2.74
CA TYR A 160 6.60 11.57 -1.66
C TYR A 160 5.38 12.15 -0.97
N PHE A 161 5.49 12.44 0.32
CA PHE A 161 4.55 13.32 1.01
C PHE A 161 4.99 14.77 0.86
N PHE A 162 4.04 15.69 1.06
CA PHE A 162 4.36 17.11 1.25
C PHE A 162 4.12 17.50 2.71
N THR A 163 5.18 17.81 3.45
CA THR A 163 5.10 18.13 4.89
C THR A 163 4.26 19.36 5.25
N LYS A 164 3.82 20.14 4.27
CA LYS A 164 2.94 21.30 4.46
C LYS A 164 1.48 21.03 4.07
N ASP A 165 1.14 19.82 3.67
CA ASP A 165 -0.25 19.38 3.63
C ASP A 165 -0.71 19.16 5.08
N GLU A 166 -1.21 20.25 5.70
CA GLU A 166 -1.72 20.22 7.09
C GLU A 166 -3.12 19.59 7.19
N ASP A 167 -3.82 19.48 6.05
CA ASP A 167 -5.13 18.87 5.93
C ASP A 167 -5.01 17.51 5.22
N ASN A 168 -5.26 16.42 5.95
CA ASN A 168 -5.11 15.02 5.50
C ASN A 168 -6.02 14.58 4.33
N ASP A 169 -6.82 15.51 3.79
CA ASP A 169 -7.76 15.29 2.69
C ASP A 169 -7.48 16.24 1.50
N LEU A 170 -6.41 17.05 1.56
CA LEU A 170 -6.07 18.01 0.52
C LEU A 170 -4.64 17.80 0.00
N CYS A 171 -4.52 17.85 -1.31
CA CYS A 171 -3.24 17.80 -2.01
C CYS A 171 -2.78 19.22 -2.39
N THR A 172 -2.07 19.94 -1.52
CA THR A 172 -1.64 21.34 -1.80
C THR A 172 -0.28 21.44 -2.47
N GLY A 173 0.50 20.35 -2.47
CA GLY A 173 1.82 20.26 -3.08
C GLY A 173 1.88 20.25 -4.62
N ASN A 174 0.75 20.27 -5.33
CA ASN A 174 0.70 20.14 -6.79
C ASN A 174 1.18 21.42 -7.50
N SER A 175 2.50 21.59 -7.64
CA SER A 175 3.10 22.76 -8.29
C SER A 175 4.52 22.50 -8.82
N GLY A 176 4.83 23.09 -9.98
CA GLY A 176 6.17 23.07 -10.55
C GLY A 176 6.66 21.66 -10.89
N THR A 177 7.69 21.19 -10.19
CA THR A 177 8.29 19.86 -10.36
C THR A 177 7.55 18.75 -9.61
N TRP A 178 6.47 19.07 -8.91
CA TRP A 178 5.69 18.13 -8.12
C TRP A 178 4.31 17.96 -8.72
N ALA A 179 3.81 16.73 -8.74
CA ALA A 179 2.48 16.43 -9.26
C ALA A 179 1.79 15.34 -8.42
N SER A 180 0.53 15.58 -8.05
CA SER A 180 -0.28 14.58 -7.35
C SER A 180 -0.67 13.44 -8.27
N ILE A 181 -0.95 12.29 -7.68
CA ILE A 181 -1.18 11.02 -8.38
C ILE A 181 -2.68 10.70 -8.36
N ASP A 182 -3.26 10.31 -9.48
CA ASP A 182 -4.67 9.93 -9.64
C ASP A 182 -4.95 8.45 -9.34
N GLU A 183 -6.22 8.03 -9.44
CA GLU A 183 -6.62 6.64 -9.15
C GLU A 183 -5.93 5.57 -10.00
N ASP A 184 -5.39 5.91 -11.17
CA ASP A 184 -4.70 4.96 -12.05
C ASP A 184 -3.19 4.95 -11.80
N GLY A 185 -2.66 5.83 -10.94
CA GLY A 185 -1.21 5.98 -10.72
C GLY A 185 -0.53 6.93 -11.72
N ASP A 186 -1.32 7.62 -12.55
CA ASP A 186 -0.87 8.69 -13.43
C ASP A 186 -0.92 10.03 -12.68
N THR A 187 -0.44 11.12 -13.28
CA THR A 187 -0.64 12.44 -12.62
C THR A 187 -1.89 13.12 -13.10
N THR A 188 -2.45 13.93 -12.21
CA THR A 188 -3.55 14.84 -12.52
C THR A 188 -3.22 15.89 -13.61
N GLU A 189 -1.94 16.04 -13.98
CA GLU A 189 -1.48 16.86 -15.11
C GLU A 189 -1.27 16.07 -16.43
N GLY A 190 -1.40 14.73 -16.42
CA GLY A 190 -1.21 13.83 -17.56
C GLY A 190 -0.45 12.53 -17.22
N ALA A 191 -0.55 11.53 -18.10
CA ALA A 191 0.13 10.24 -17.94
C ALA A 191 1.64 10.32 -18.27
N TYR A 192 2.48 9.63 -17.48
CA TYR A 192 3.92 9.44 -17.76
C TYR A 192 4.17 8.07 -18.40
N GLU A 193 5.21 7.95 -19.23
CA GLU A 193 5.57 6.65 -19.80
C GLU A 193 6.08 5.67 -18.72
N VAL A 194 5.63 4.43 -18.83
CA VAL A 194 5.95 3.33 -17.91
C VAL A 194 7.16 2.57 -18.47
N GLU A 195 8.31 2.68 -17.83
CA GLU A 195 9.50 1.87 -18.16
C GLU A 195 9.52 0.60 -17.28
N PRO A 196 9.99 -0.55 -17.80
CA PRO A 196 10.08 -1.78 -17.02
C PRO A 196 11.05 -1.63 -15.84
N LEU A 197 10.55 -1.96 -14.66
CA LEU A 197 11.22 -1.82 -13.37
C LEU A 197 12.51 -2.65 -13.25
N LYS A 198 13.58 -2.02 -12.78
CA LYS A 198 14.72 -2.69 -12.12
C LYS A 198 14.44 -2.71 -10.61
N ASN A 199 14.65 -3.84 -9.93
CA ASN A 199 14.60 -4.00 -8.46
C ASN A 199 13.25 -3.80 -7.75
N ALA A 200 12.13 -4.09 -8.41
CA ALA A 200 10.82 -4.03 -7.78
C ALA A 200 10.33 -5.42 -7.34
N LYS A 201 9.93 -5.56 -6.07
CA LYS A 201 9.23 -6.74 -5.59
C LYS A 201 7.74 -6.59 -5.92
N ASN A 202 7.23 -7.43 -6.81
CA ASN A 202 5.79 -7.52 -7.06
C ASN A 202 5.08 -8.02 -5.79
N ILE A 203 4.11 -7.24 -5.32
CA ILE A 203 3.34 -7.58 -4.12
C ILE A 203 2.21 -8.51 -4.53
N VAL A 204 2.05 -9.61 -3.77
CA VAL A 204 0.81 -10.38 -3.79
C VAL A 204 -0.24 -9.50 -3.13
N VAL A 205 -1.06 -8.83 -3.95
CA VAL A 205 -2.23 -8.10 -3.46
C VAL A 205 -3.10 -9.10 -2.73
N GLY A 206 -3.25 -8.93 -1.42
CA GLY A 206 -4.18 -9.73 -0.63
C GLY A 206 -5.58 -9.48 -1.14
N ASP A 207 -6.08 -10.40 -1.95
CA ASP A 207 -7.46 -10.35 -2.42
C ASP A 207 -8.34 -10.53 -1.18
N ASN A 208 -9.16 -9.53 -0.86
CA ASN A 208 -10.18 -9.63 0.19
C ASN A 208 -11.36 -10.49 -0.27
N GLY A 209 -11.08 -11.49 -1.14
CA GLY A 209 -12.01 -12.48 -1.61
C GLY A 209 -12.52 -13.32 -0.44
N ASP A 210 -13.81 -13.18 -0.20
CA ASP A 210 -14.64 -13.99 0.69
C ASP A 210 -14.61 -15.45 0.21
N GLN A 211 -13.53 -16.20 0.49
CA GLN A 211 -13.49 -17.65 0.27
C GLN A 211 -14.25 -18.35 1.38
N ASN A 212 -15.56 -18.35 1.23
CA ASN A 212 -16.50 -19.14 2.01
C ASN A 212 -16.59 -20.55 1.39
N ASP A 213 -15.47 -21.28 1.35
CA ASP A 213 -15.42 -22.66 0.87
C ASP A 213 -15.82 -23.61 2.02
N ASN A 214 -17.14 -23.73 2.19
CA ASN A 214 -17.77 -24.70 3.08
C ASN A 214 -17.97 -26.04 2.34
N ASP A 215 -16.88 -26.68 1.94
CA ASP A 215 -16.91 -28.04 1.38
C ASP A 215 -16.72 -29.07 2.49
N ASN A 216 -17.83 -29.40 3.17
CA ASN A 216 -17.96 -30.69 3.85
C ASN A 216 -18.35 -31.75 2.81
N ASP A 217 -17.36 -32.27 2.09
CA ASP A 217 -17.51 -33.47 1.24
C ASP A 217 -17.17 -34.71 2.08
N ASP A 218 -18.18 -35.23 2.78
CA ASP A 218 -18.11 -36.52 3.47
C ASP A 218 -18.15 -37.64 2.42
N GLY A 219 -16.99 -38.24 2.19
CA GLY A 219 -16.79 -39.31 1.24
C GLY A 219 -17.63 -40.55 1.52
N ASP A 220 -18.24 -41.08 0.45
CA ASP A 220 -18.66 -42.48 0.37
C ASP A 220 -17.95 -43.14 -0.81
N GLY A 221 -17.34 -44.29 -0.51
CA GLY A 221 -16.44 -44.99 -1.39
C GLY A 221 -17.15 -45.77 -2.49
N SER A 222 -16.44 -45.98 -3.59
CA SER A 222 -16.52 -47.25 -4.31
C SER A 222 -15.24 -47.53 -5.07
N LYS A 223 -14.68 -48.69 -4.75
CA LYS A 223 -13.64 -49.38 -5.50
C LYS A 223 -14.18 -49.73 -6.88
N ASN A 224 -13.35 -49.65 -7.90
CA ASN A 224 -13.35 -50.68 -8.94
C ASN A 224 -11.96 -50.84 -9.56
N GLU A 225 -11.50 -52.08 -9.50
CA GLU A 225 -10.37 -52.64 -10.22
C GLU A 225 -10.65 -52.66 -11.73
N SER A 226 -9.63 -52.48 -12.56
CA SER A 226 -9.26 -53.47 -13.61
C SER A 226 -8.18 -52.90 -14.53
N ASP A 227 -7.03 -53.57 -14.53
CA ASP A 227 -6.25 -54.06 -15.68
C ASP A 227 -6.24 -53.30 -17.01
N GLY A 228 -5.03 -53.11 -17.56
CA GLY A 228 -4.87 -53.16 -19.01
C GLY A 228 -3.78 -52.29 -19.62
N GLU A 229 -2.60 -52.88 -19.79
CA GLU A 229 -1.74 -52.87 -20.99
C GLU A 229 -1.35 -51.56 -21.71
N ASN A 230 -0.02 -51.41 -21.80
CA ASN A 230 0.78 -51.09 -23.00
C ASN A 230 0.45 -49.83 -23.81
N ASN A 231 1.45 -48.92 -23.90
CA ASN A 231 2.15 -48.68 -25.16
C ASN A 231 3.39 -47.80 -24.93
N ASP A 232 4.56 -48.43 -24.95
CA ASP A 232 5.81 -47.82 -25.37
C ASP A 232 5.69 -47.45 -26.85
N LYS A 233 5.79 -46.15 -27.19
CA LYS A 233 6.22 -45.67 -28.52
C LYS A 233 6.93 -44.33 -28.40
N ASP A 234 8.23 -44.38 -28.59
CA ASP A 234 9.02 -43.56 -29.52
C ASP A 234 8.52 -42.13 -29.78
N ASN A 235 9.31 -41.16 -29.32
CA ASN A 235 9.48 -39.91 -30.07
C ASN A 235 10.93 -39.43 -29.92
N ASP A 236 11.77 -39.95 -30.81
CA ASP A 236 12.96 -39.25 -31.29
C ASP A 236 12.51 -38.00 -32.06
N LYS A 237 13.00 -36.83 -31.66
CA LYS A 237 13.31 -35.71 -32.58
C LYS A 237 14.16 -34.64 -31.91
N GLU A 238 15.46 -34.78 -32.16
CA GLU A 238 16.37 -33.79 -32.77
C GLU A 238 16.12 -32.28 -32.60
N ASN A 239 17.26 -31.60 -32.45
CA ASN A 239 17.58 -30.18 -32.68
C ASN A 239 17.37 -29.24 -31.48
N ASN A 240 18.29 -28.36 -31.09
CA ASN A 240 19.44 -27.86 -31.81
C ASN A 240 20.46 -27.19 -30.87
N SER A 241 21.72 -27.39 -31.22
CA SER A 241 22.92 -26.56 -31.03
C SER A 241 23.12 -25.72 -29.75
N ILE A 242 24.13 -26.17 -29.03
CA ILE A 242 25.09 -25.38 -28.26
C ILE A 242 25.64 -24.25 -29.15
N ASN A 243 25.65 -23.02 -28.63
CA ASN A 243 26.52 -21.95 -29.10
C ASN A 243 27.49 -21.62 -27.95
N ASP A 244 28.70 -22.17 -28.09
CA ASP A 244 29.93 -21.62 -27.54
C ASP A 244 30.43 -20.50 -28.46
N GLY A 245 31.09 -19.49 -27.88
CA GLY A 245 31.81 -18.43 -28.59
C GLY A 245 31.23 -17.04 -28.30
N ASP A 246 31.97 -16.01 -27.97
CA ASP A 246 33.42 -15.84 -27.90
C ASP A 246 33.74 -14.74 -26.89
N LYS A 247 34.90 -14.89 -26.26
CA LYS A 247 35.59 -13.81 -25.55
C LYS A 247 36.21 -12.92 -26.61
N ASP A 248 35.91 -11.62 -26.59
CA ASP A 248 36.84 -10.63 -27.10
C ASP A 248 37.00 -9.52 -26.07
N SER A 249 38.24 -9.45 -25.60
CA SER A 249 38.87 -8.42 -24.81
C SER A 249 39.26 -7.28 -25.73
N ASP A 250 38.72 -6.08 -25.53
CA ASP A 250 39.34 -4.87 -26.05
C ASP A 250 39.69 -3.95 -24.88
N GLN A 251 40.99 -3.94 -24.62
CA GLN A 251 41.71 -2.91 -23.88
C GLN A 251 41.64 -1.61 -24.68
N ASN A 252 41.30 -0.50 -24.04
CA ASN A 252 41.71 0.82 -24.49
C ASN A 252 42.52 1.44 -23.35
N ASP A 253 43.81 1.12 -23.37
CA ASP A 253 44.85 2.01 -22.89
C ASP A 253 45.12 2.98 -24.05
N ASP A 254 44.92 4.28 -23.84
CA ASP A 254 45.64 5.31 -24.58
C ASP A 254 45.84 6.50 -23.64
N ASP A 255 47.11 6.62 -23.25
CA ASP A 255 47.77 7.81 -22.75
C ASP A 255 47.51 9.00 -23.69
N GLU A 256 47.47 10.22 -23.16
CA GLU A 256 48.35 11.29 -23.63
C GLU A 256 48.30 12.49 -22.68
N ASP A 257 49.49 12.82 -22.21
CA ASP A 257 49.90 14.06 -21.55
C ASP A 257 49.50 15.30 -22.37
N ASP A 258 49.20 16.42 -21.70
CA ASP A 258 49.77 17.73 -22.05
C ASP A 258 49.42 18.81 -20.99
N GLU A 259 50.50 19.39 -20.45
CA GLU A 259 50.73 20.71 -19.81
C GLU A 259 49.80 21.29 -18.72
#